data_AF-W5WHN9-F1
#
_entry.id   AF-W5WHN9-F1
#
_cell.length_a   1.000
_cell.length_b   1.000
_cell.length_c   1.000
_cell.angle_alpha   90.00
_cell.angle_beta   90.00
_cell.angle_gamma   90.00
#
_symmetry.space_group_name_H-M   'P 1'
#
loop_
_entity.id
_entity.type
_entity.pdbx_description
1 polymer ?
#
loop_
_entity_poly.entity_id
_entity_poly.type
_entity_poly.pdbx_seq_one_letter_code
_entity_poly.pdbx_strand_id
1 'polypeptide(L)'
;MIESIKDERIAAARALTTRAGRLAAGRCLVEGPSLIRQVLAAGAEVDHVLCAEPPPADLLAAGVAAHQVRDGLLRKVTGSAKPVSWLAVVRLPVELGADEPYGDFAVVCDRVADPGNLGTIVRTARALGVRDVVLTDDETDLGSRRVLDASRGAVLGAAVRRFDSPVAAVKSLQAKGFQVVVTSPRGTRLQSLAPLRGGRVALVVGNETAGVDQATVDAADLVVQIPMAGAVESLNVGVATGISIYELRMRMVLAMLTDRIRDTLGREINVAGALVRQALDTRLREVGDLDSSQVVLLMVLACERSTPLAQLRRDLGVDAGELAAALSPMAELGYLSSDEEQAVITGHGEQAIAALWAVQERVEEDLLAGFSAQEKDMLHALLRRVQDNAQRIVTAKN
;
A
#
# COMPACT_ATOMS: atom_id res chain seq x y z
N MET A 1 6.73 -51.38 4.61
CA MET A 1 7.27 -50.88 3.33
C MET A 1 6.29 -51.22 2.21
N ILE A 2 6.02 -50.30 1.28
CA ILE A 2 5.12 -50.50 0.13
C ILE A 2 5.95 -50.90 -1.10
N GLU A 3 5.67 -52.06 -1.67
CA GLU A 3 6.45 -52.61 -2.79
C GLU A 3 5.70 -52.57 -4.13
N SER A 4 4.37 -52.59 -4.09
CA SER A 4 3.53 -52.76 -5.27
C SER A 4 2.96 -51.46 -5.80
N ILE A 5 2.89 -51.34 -7.13
CA ILE A 5 2.18 -50.23 -7.80
C ILE A 5 0.64 -50.35 -7.68
N LYS A 6 0.16 -51.50 -7.20
CA LYS A 6 -1.26 -51.78 -6.94
C LYS A 6 -1.69 -51.42 -5.53
N ASP A 7 -0.77 -51.02 -4.63
CA ASP A 7 -1.14 -50.52 -3.30
C ASP A 7 -2.07 -49.30 -3.46
N GLU A 8 -3.13 -49.26 -2.64
CA GLU A 8 -4.18 -48.24 -2.74
C GLU A 8 -3.64 -46.82 -2.65
N ARG A 9 -2.64 -46.57 -1.80
CA ARG A 9 -2.02 -45.24 -1.64
C ARG A 9 -1.22 -44.84 -2.88
N ILE A 10 -0.55 -45.81 -3.50
CA ILE A 10 0.21 -45.60 -4.75
C ILE A 10 -0.75 -45.35 -5.91
N ALA A 11 -1.85 -46.11 -5.99
CA ALA A 11 -2.88 -45.91 -7.00
C ALA A 11 -3.55 -44.54 -6.86
N ALA A 12 -3.90 -44.14 -5.63
CA ALA A 12 -4.45 -42.82 -5.31
C ALA A 12 -3.47 -41.71 -5.71
N ALA A 13 -2.20 -41.78 -5.29
CA ALA A 13 -1.18 -40.83 -5.69
C ALA A 13 -1.03 -40.74 -7.21
N ARG A 14 -1.11 -41.86 -7.94
CA ARG A 14 -1.03 -41.87 -9.40
C ARG A 14 -2.22 -41.17 -10.06
N ALA A 15 -3.42 -41.27 -9.49
CA ALA A 15 -4.59 -40.54 -9.99
C ALA A 15 -4.39 -39.00 -9.93
N LEU A 16 -3.70 -38.52 -8.89
CA LEU A 16 -3.40 -37.09 -8.68
C LEU A 16 -2.40 -36.50 -9.68
N THR A 17 -1.83 -37.31 -10.59
CA THR A 17 -1.01 -36.78 -11.69
C THR A 17 -1.86 -36.06 -12.75
N THR A 18 -3.15 -36.37 -12.83
CA THR A 18 -4.11 -35.75 -13.74
C THR A 18 -4.93 -34.67 -13.05
N ARG A 19 -5.37 -33.64 -13.79
CA ARG A 19 -6.26 -32.59 -13.27
C ARG A 19 -7.58 -33.18 -12.74
N ALA A 20 -8.21 -34.06 -13.52
CA ALA A 20 -9.46 -34.70 -13.14
C ALA A 20 -9.32 -35.49 -11.82
N GLY A 21 -8.24 -36.24 -11.64
CA GLY A 21 -7.97 -36.96 -10.39
C GLY A 21 -7.72 -36.03 -9.20
N ARG A 22 -7.01 -34.90 -9.41
CA ARG A 22 -6.82 -33.89 -8.37
C ARG A 22 -8.14 -33.29 -7.89
N LEU A 23 -8.98 -32.86 -8.83
CA LEU A 23 -10.27 -32.24 -8.52
C LEU A 23 -11.22 -33.24 -7.83
N ALA A 24 -11.30 -34.47 -8.35
CA ALA A 24 -12.16 -35.51 -7.77
C ALA A 24 -11.77 -35.87 -6.33
N ALA A 25 -10.46 -35.88 -6.03
CA ALA A 25 -9.96 -36.17 -4.69
C ALA A 25 -9.88 -34.93 -3.77
N GLY A 26 -9.96 -33.72 -4.32
CA GLY A 26 -9.65 -32.49 -3.57
C GLY A 26 -8.19 -32.42 -3.08
N ARG A 27 -7.27 -33.13 -3.76
CA ARG A 27 -5.86 -33.32 -3.36
C ARG A 27 -4.89 -33.08 -4.53
N CYS A 28 -3.63 -32.77 -4.23
CA CYS A 28 -2.54 -32.69 -5.19
C CYS A 28 -1.25 -33.32 -4.65
N LEU A 29 -0.26 -33.48 -5.54
CA LEU A 29 1.05 -34.01 -5.19
C LEU A 29 2.07 -32.90 -5.01
N VAL A 30 2.84 -32.97 -3.93
CA VAL A 30 4.01 -32.10 -3.69
C VAL A 30 5.27 -32.97 -3.71
N GLU A 31 6.19 -32.68 -4.64
CA GLU A 31 7.39 -33.46 -4.88
C GLU A 31 8.62 -32.83 -4.18
N GLY A 32 9.36 -33.66 -3.46
CA GLY A 32 10.70 -33.30 -2.98
C GLY A 32 10.76 -32.76 -1.54
N PRO A 33 11.84 -33.07 -0.78
CA PRO A 33 11.94 -32.74 0.64
C PRO A 33 11.79 -31.26 0.97
N SER A 34 12.41 -30.38 0.18
CA SER A 34 12.42 -28.94 0.44
C SER A 34 11.03 -28.33 0.31
N LEU A 35 10.27 -28.70 -0.72
CA LEU A 35 8.94 -28.14 -0.96
C LEU A 35 7.92 -28.69 0.04
N ILE A 36 7.99 -29.98 0.37
CA ILE A 36 7.13 -30.60 1.40
C ILE A 36 7.30 -29.88 2.75
N ARG A 37 8.55 -29.60 3.15
CA ARG A 37 8.82 -28.82 4.38
C ARG A 37 8.27 -27.41 4.34
N GLN A 38 8.39 -26.72 3.21
CA GLN A 38 7.85 -25.36 3.04
C GLN A 38 6.32 -25.35 3.17
N VAL A 39 5.66 -26.34 2.55
CA VAL A 39 4.20 -26.50 2.59
C VAL A 39 3.71 -26.81 4.01
N LEU A 40 4.43 -27.65 4.75
CA LEU A 40 4.14 -27.91 6.16
C LEU A 40 4.35 -26.69 7.05
N ALA A 41 5.45 -25.96 6.87
CA ALA A 41 5.71 -24.72 7.60
C ALA A 41 4.67 -23.63 7.31
N ALA A 42 4.06 -23.66 6.11
CA ALA A 42 2.96 -22.78 5.74
C ALA A 42 1.58 -23.21 6.30
N GLY A 43 1.52 -24.33 7.03
CA GLY A 43 0.30 -24.84 7.66
C GLY A 43 -0.67 -25.55 6.71
N ALA A 44 -0.20 -26.04 5.56
CA ALA A 44 -1.06 -26.80 4.66
C ALA A 44 -1.44 -28.16 5.25
N GLU A 45 -2.66 -28.62 4.93
CA GLU A 45 -3.17 -29.93 5.35
C GLU A 45 -2.53 -31.05 4.51
N VAL A 46 -1.54 -31.74 5.09
CA VAL A 46 -0.84 -32.86 4.47
C VAL A 46 -1.40 -34.17 5.02
N ASP A 47 -1.99 -35.00 4.16
CA ASP A 47 -2.61 -36.26 4.56
C ASP A 47 -1.53 -37.29 4.96
N HIS A 48 -0.56 -37.49 4.08
CA HIS A 48 0.55 -38.42 4.27
C HIS A 48 1.69 -38.15 3.28
N VAL A 49 2.85 -38.72 3.57
CA VAL A 49 4.05 -38.66 2.70
C VAL A 49 4.51 -40.07 2.36
N LEU A 50 4.77 -40.31 1.07
CA LEU A 50 5.40 -41.52 0.56
C LEU A 50 6.91 -41.25 0.42
N CYS A 51 7.74 -42.07 1.06
CA CYS A 51 9.19 -41.85 1.14
C CYS A 51 9.96 -43.06 0.59
N ALA A 52 10.79 -42.86 -0.44
CA ALA A 52 11.73 -43.88 -0.93
C ALA A 52 12.92 -44.08 0.02
N GLU A 53 13.21 -43.06 0.83
CA GLU A 53 14.21 -43.07 1.91
C GLU A 53 13.50 -43.12 3.27
N PRO A 54 14.20 -43.41 4.38
CA PRO A 54 13.61 -43.37 5.72
C PRO A 54 12.87 -42.04 5.97
N PRO A 55 11.67 -42.08 6.58
CA PRO A 55 10.93 -40.87 6.86
C PRO A 55 11.75 -39.97 7.79
N PRO A 56 11.89 -38.69 7.46
CA PRO A 56 12.71 -37.77 8.22
C PRO A 56 12.05 -37.45 9.57
N ALA A 57 12.87 -37.15 10.58
CA ALA A 57 12.38 -36.94 11.94
C ALA A 57 11.44 -35.73 12.07
N ASP A 58 11.61 -34.70 11.25
CA ASP A 58 10.76 -33.50 11.23
C ASP A 58 9.33 -33.78 10.77
N LEU A 59 9.13 -34.66 9.78
CA LEU A 59 7.79 -35.09 9.35
C LEU A 59 7.08 -35.90 10.43
N LEU A 60 7.82 -36.80 11.10
CA LEU A 60 7.29 -37.59 12.21
C LEU A 60 6.93 -36.70 13.41
N ALA A 61 7.77 -35.72 13.73
CA ALA A 61 7.52 -34.75 14.79
C ALA A 61 6.30 -33.86 14.50
N ALA A 62 6.04 -33.56 13.22
CA ALA A 62 4.83 -32.85 12.79
C ALA A 62 3.55 -33.72 12.82
N GLY A 63 3.65 -35.00 13.21
CA GLY A 63 2.51 -35.92 13.28
C GLY A 63 1.98 -36.37 11.92
N VAL A 64 2.74 -36.17 10.83
CA VAL A 64 2.32 -36.54 9.48
C VAL A 64 2.61 -38.03 9.24
N ALA A 65 1.60 -38.77 8.79
CA ALA A 65 1.76 -40.17 8.44
C ALA A 65 2.79 -40.33 7.30
N ALA A 66 3.83 -41.13 7.55
CA ALA A 66 4.88 -41.39 6.57
C ALA A 66 4.95 -42.87 6.20
N HIS A 67 4.98 -43.17 4.91
CA HIS A 67 4.99 -44.54 4.41
C HIS A 67 6.23 -44.78 3.55
N GLN A 68 7.08 -45.69 4.01
CA GLN A 68 8.26 -46.10 3.26
C GLN A 68 7.85 -46.92 2.03
N VAL A 69 8.40 -46.58 0.87
CA VAL A 69 8.18 -47.27 -0.41
C VAL A 69 9.48 -47.83 -0.96
N ARG A 70 9.43 -48.85 -1.82
CA ARG A 70 10.62 -49.35 -2.51
C ARG A 70 11.21 -48.30 -3.46
N ASP A 71 12.52 -48.41 -3.69
CA ASP A 71 13.21 -47.54 -4.63
C ASP A 71 12.61 -47.60 -6.06
N GLY A 72 12.62 -46.45 -6.74
CA GLY A 72 12.05 -46.28 -8.07
C GLY A 72 10.52 -46.33 -8.17
N LEU A 73 9.78 -46.63 -7.10
CA LEU A 73 8.31 -46.68 -7.15
C LEU A 73 7.70 -45.29 -7.34
N LEU A 74 8.18 -44.27 -6.61
CA LEU A 74 7.69 -42.88 -6.75
C LEU A 74 7.94 -42.32 -8.14
N ARG A 75 9.08 -42.66 -8.76
CA ARG A 75 9.40 -42.29 -10.14
C ARG A 75 8.34 -42.81 -11.12
N LYS A 76 7.83 -44.03 -10.92
CA LYS A 76 6.74 -44.60 -11.73
C LYS A 76 5.40 -43.91 -11.49
N VAL A 77 5.19 -43.33 -10.31
CA VAL A 77 3.99 -42.55 -9.99
C VAL A 77 4.04 -41.20 -10.69
N THR A 78 5.12 -40.45 -10.54
CA THR A 78 5.22 -39.06 -11.02
C THR A 78 5.58 -38.95 -12.50
N GLY A 79 6.13 -40.01 -13.10
CA GLY A 79 6.69 -39.95 -14.45
C GLY A 79 7.96 -39.08 -14.54
N SER A 80 8.56 -38.71 -13.41
CA SER A 80 9.74 -37.85 -13.37
C SER A 80 10.96 -38.53 -13.99
N ALA A 81 11.76 -37.75 -14.74
CA ALA A 81 13.05 -38.20 -15.23
C ALA A 81 14.07 -38.36 -14.09
N LYS A 82 13.90 -37.59 -13.00
CA LYS A 82 14.78 -37.59 -11.83
C LYS A 82 14.25 -38.54 -10.74
N PRO A 83 15.12 -39.10 -9.89
CA PRO A 83 14.68 -39.80 -8.69
C PRO A 83 13.81 -38.90 -7.82
N VAL A 84 12.70 -39.44 -7.35
CA VAL A 84 11.80 -38.76 -6.39
C VAL A 84 12.00 -39.43 -5.04
N SER A 85 12.60 -38.70 -4.10
CA SER A 85 12.82 -39.21 -2.75
C SER A 85 11.52 -39.20 -1.95
N TRP A 86 10.82 -38.07 -1.89
CA TRP A 86 9.55 -37.93 -1.15
C TRP A 86 8.44 -37.35 -2.02
N LEU A 87 7.21 -37.80 -1.76
CA LEU A 87 6.00 -37.36 -2.42
C LEU A 87 4.89 -37.19 -1.36
N ALA A 88 4.41 -35.98 -1.16
CA ALA A 88 3.32 -35.69 -0.23
C ALA A 88 1.98 -35.59 -0.96
N VAL A 89 0.93 -36.10 -0.32
CA VAL A 89 -0.46 -35.87 -0.72
C VAL A 89 -1.01 -34.74 0.14
N VAL A 90 -1.42 -33.65 -0.50
CA VAL A 90 -1.77 -32.39 0.17
C VAL A 90 -3.13 -31.91 -0.33
N ARG A 91 -3.91 -31.27 0.55
CA ARG A 91 -5.19 -30.64 0.20
C ARG A 91 -5.02 -29.55 -0.85
N LEU A 92 -5.91 -29.52 -1.84
CA LEU A 92 -6.00 -28.40 -2.80
C LEU A 92 -6.35 -27.08 -2.09
N PRO A 93 -6.01 -25.91 -2.69
CA PRO A 93 -6.47 -24.62 -2.18
C PRO A 93 -8.00 -24.61 -2.02
N VAL A 94 -8.48 -23.90 -1.00
CA VAL A 94 -9.92 -23.77 -0.77
C VAL A 94 -10.51 -22.84 -1.83
N GLU A 95 -11.46 -23.37 -2.62
CA GLU A 95 -12.33 -22.55 -3.45
C GLU A 95 -13.48 -22.02 -2.59
N LEU A 96 -13.55 -20.70 -2.47
CA LEU A 96 -14.55 -19.98 -1.70
C LEU A 96 -15.69 -19.53 -2.61
N GLY A 97 -16.89 -19.41 -2.02
CA GLY A 97 -18.02 -18.79 -2.69
C GLY A 97 -17.76 -17.31 -2.98
N ALA A 98 -18.47 -16.76 -3.98
CA ALA A 98 -18.36 -15.36 -4.33
C ALA A 98 -18.70 -14.42 -3.16
N ASP A 99 -19.53 -14.85 -2.22
CA ASP A 99 -20.02 -14.04 -1.08
C ASP A 99 -19.23 -14.23 0.21
N GLU A 100 -18.26 -15.15 0.23
CA GLU A 100 -17.35 -15.32 1.36
C GLU A 100 -16.50 -14.05 1.58
N PRO A 101 -16.17 -13.68 2.84
CA PRO A 101 -15.43 -12.45 3.13
C PRO A 101 -14.07 -12.37 2.43
N TYR A 102 -13.80 -11.21 1.83
CA TYR A 102 -12.49 -10.87 1.26
C TYR A 102 -11.65 -10.06 2.26
N GLY A 103 -10.33 -10.06 2.05
CA GLY A 103 -9.42 -9.07 2.61
C GLY A 103 -9.57 -7.67 2.00
N ASP A 104 -8.54 -6.86 2.21
CA ASP A 104 -8.43 -5.48 1.68
C ASP A 104 -7.85 -5.42 0.27
N PHE A 105 -7.24 -6.50 -0.21
CA PHE A 105 -6.60 -6.58 -1.51
C PHE A 105 -6.90 -7.92 -2.17
N ALA A 106 -7.29 -7.91 -3.44
CA ALA A 106 -7.46 -9.10 -4.25
C ALA A 106 -6.66 -8.99 -5.55
N VAL A 107 -6.14 -10.12 -6.05
CA VAL A 107 -5.53 -10.21 -7.38
C VAL A 107 -6.45 -11.01 -8.28
N VAL A 108 -6.91 -10.38 -9.37
CA VAL A 108 -7.73 -11.00 -10.41
C VAL A 108 -6.82 -11.38 -11.58
N CYS A 109 -6.66 -12.68 -11.80
CA CYS A 109 -5.96 -13.22 -12.95
C CYS A 109 -6.98 -13.36 -14.11
N ASP A 110 -6.93 -12.43 -15.07
CA ASP A 110 -7.71 -12.51 -16.31
C ASP A 110 -7.06 -13.53 -17.25
N ARG A 111 -7.58 -14.77 -17.25
CA ARG A 111 -7.16 -15.88 -18.13
C ARG A 111 -5.64 -16.02 -18.26
N VAL A 112 -4.92 -15.94 -17.15
CA VAL A 112 -3.45 -16.13 -17.13
C VAL A 112 -3.15 -17.57 -17.52
N ALA A 113 -2.55 -17.76 -18.70
CA ALA A 113 -2.48 -19.08 -19.31
C ALA A 113 -1.26 -19.89 -18.83
N ASP A 114 -0.14 -19.22 -18.52
CA ASP A 114 1.07 -19.93 -18.10
C ASP A 114 1.01 -20.32 -16.60
N PRO A 115 1.09 -21.61 -16.25
CA PRO A 115 1.04 -22.05 -14.86
C PRO A 115 2.23 -21.55 -14.02
N GLY A 116 3.37 -21.28 -14.65
CA GLY A 116 4.55 -20.73 -13.98
C GLY A 116 4.36 -19.27 -13.59
N ASN A 117 3.79 -18.47 -14.50
CA ASN A 117 3.40 -17.10 -14.21
C ASN A 117 2.35 -17.03 -13.11
N LEU A 118 1.31 -17.87 -13.18
CA LEU A 118 0.30 -17.95 -12.14
C LEU A 118 0.90 -18.29 -10.77
N GLY A 119 1.77 -19.30 -10.70
CA GLY A 119 2.45 -19.64 -9.45
C GLY A 119 3.31 -18.47 -8.91
N THR A 120 3.97 -17.74 -9.81
CA THR A 120 4.77 -16.55 -9.45
C THR A 120 3.89 -15.41 -8.93
N ILE A 121 2.75 -15.16 -9.58
CA ILE A 121 1.75 -14.17 -9.14
C ILE A 121 1.28 -14.51 -7.72
N VAL A 122 0.82 -15.75 -7.50
CA VAL A 122 0.27 -16.16 -6.20
C VAL A 122 1.34 -16.10 -5.11
N ARG A 123 2.57 -16.53 -5.39
CA ARG A 123 3.67 -16.42 -4.43
C ARG A 123 3.99 -14.98 -4.06
N THR A 124 4.05 -14.11 -5.06
CA THR A 124 4.32 -12.68 -4.85
C THR A 124 3.20 -12.01 -4.07
N ALA A 125 1.94 -12.29 -4.43
CA ALA A 125 0.76 -11.83 -3.70
C ALA A 125 0.81 -12.27 -2.23
N ARG A 126 1.06 -13.55 -1.97
CA ARG A 126 1.17 -14.10 -0.61
C ARG A 126 2.29 -13.45 0.19
N ALA A 127 3.46 -13.23 -0.42
CA ALA A 127 4.59 -12.58 0.22
C ALA A 127 4.29 -11.11 0.60
N LEU A 128 3.41 -10.45 -0.17
CA LEU A 128 2.95 -9.07 0.08
C LEU A 128 1.66 -9.02 0.93
N GLY A 129 1.29 -10.12 1.58
CA GLY A 129 0.13 -10.19 2.48
C GLY A 129 -1.23 -10.33 1.79
N VAL A 130 -1.25 -10.53 0.47
CA VAL A 130 -2.47 -10.73 -0.30
C VAL A 130 -2.81 -12.23 -0.37
N ARG A 131 -4.01 -12.59 0.08
CA ARG A 131 -4.49 -13.99 0.09
C ARG A 131 -5.56 -14.27 -0.95
N ASP A 132 -6.36 -13.27 -1.28
CA ASP A 132 -7.48 -13.40 -2.21
C ASP A 132 -6.98 -13.41 -3.65
N VAL A 133 -7.16 -14.56 -4.30
CA VAL A 133 -6.84 -14.78 -5.72
C VAL A 133 -8.13 -15.09 -6.44
N VAL A 134 -8.43 -14.32 -7.47
CA VAL A 134 -9.62 -14.48 -8.30
C VAL A 134 -9.17 -14.98 -9.67
N LEU A 135 -9.75 -16.08 -10.11
CA LEU A 135 -9.57 -16.63 -11.45
C LEU A 135 -10.83 -16.35 -12.26
N THR A 136 -10.66 -16.18 -13.56
CA THR A 136 -11.74 -15.82 -14.49
C THR A 136 -11.93 -16.87 -15.58
N ASP A 137 -11.47 -18.09 -15.28
CA ASP A 137 -11.53 -19.27 -16.11
C ASP A 137 -11.70 -20.51 -15.24
N ASP A 138 -12.26 -21.56 -15.85
CA ASP A 138 -12.47 -22.85 -15.21
C ASP A 138 -11.30 -23.81 -15.41
N GLU A 139 -10.43 -23.55 -16.38
CA GLU A 139 -9.42 -24.52 -16.83
C GLU A 139 -8.19 -24.54 -15.90
N THR A 140 -7.85 -23.41 -15.30
CA THR A 140 -6.66 -23.22 -14.48
C THR A 140 -6.57 -24.22 -13.34
N ASP A 141 -5.47 -24.98 -13.33
CA ASP A 141 -5.19 -26.01 -12.34
C ASP A 141 -4.10 -25.58 -11.36
N LEU A 142 -4.54 -25.08 -10.21
CA LEU A 142 -3.69 -24.64 -9.11
C LEU A 142 -2.91 -25.77 -8.43
N GLY A 143 -3.38 -27.01 -8.56
CA GLY A 143 -2.73 -28.19 -8.01
C GLY A 143 -1.71 -28.82 -8.96
N SER A 144 -1.52 -28.24 -10.15
CA SER A 144 -0.52 -28.74 -11.09
C SER A 144 0.91 -28.54 -10.55
N ARG A 145 1.80 -29.48 -10.87
CA ARG A 145 3.21 -29.45 -10.45
C ARG A 145 3.90 -28.12 -10.79
N ARG A 146 3.60 -27.57 -11.96
CA ARG A 146 4.20 -26.31 -12.42
C ARG A 146 3.76 -25.09 -11.59
N VAL A 147 2.49 -25.01 -11.17
CA VAL A 147 2.02 -23.96 -10.25
C VAL A 147 2.62 -24.15 -8.86
N LEU A 148 2.64 -25.38 -8.35
CA LEU A 148 3.20 -25.70 -7.03
C LEU A 148 4.70 -25.36 -6.97
N ASP A 149 5.47 -25.72 -7.99
CA ASP A 149 6.90 -25.44 -8.08
C ASP A 149 7.18 -23.93 -8.18
N ALA A 150 6.48 -23.24 -9.08
CA ALA A 150 6.65 -21.79 -9.28
C ALA A 150 6.22 -20.99 -8.04
N SER A 151 5.11 -21.39 -7.41
CA SER A 151 4.62 -20.76 -6.19
C SER A 151 5.39 -21.16 -4.93
N ARG A 152 6.26 -22.17 -5.02
CA ARG A 152 6.87 -22.83 -3.84
C ARG A 152 5.81 -23.27 -2.82
N GLY A 153 4.67 -23.78 -3.32
CA GLY A 153 3.56 -24.27 -2.51
C GLY A 153 2.68 -23.17 -1.87
N ALA A 154 3.02 -21.89 -2.05
CA ALA A 154 2.25 -20.77 -1.48
C ALA A 154 0.79 -20.73 -1.97
N VAL A 155 0.52 -21.32 -3.14
CA VAL A 155 -0.82 -21.46 -3.72
C VAL A 155 -1.79 -22.23 -2.82
N LEU A 156 -1.29 -23.17 -2.02
CA LEU A 156 -2.10 -24.03 -1.14
C LEU A 156 -2.79 -23.25 -0.01
N GLY A 157 -2.24 -22.09 0.36
CA GLY A 157 -2.82 -21.18 1.34
C GLY A 157 -3.56 -19.99 0.72
N ALA A 158 -3.82 -19.99 -0.59
CA ALA A 158 -4.58 -18.94 -1.25
C ALA A 158 -6.09 -19.13 -1.06
N ALA A 159 -6.80 -18.02 -0.90
CA ALA A 159 -8.27 -17.98 -0.88
C ALA A 159 -8.74 -17.76 -2.33
N VAL A 160 -9.15 -18.84 -2.99
CA VAL A 160 -9.41 -18.84 -4.44
C VAL A 160 -10.89 -18.64 -4.71
N ARG A 161 -11.22 -17.78 -5.67
CA ARG A 161 -12.59 -17.65 -6.18
C ARG A 161 -12.57 -17.67 -7.69
N ARG A 162 -13.57 -18.29 -8.30
CA ARG A 162 -13.74 -18.35 -9.75
C ARG A 162 -14.95 -17.56 -10.18
N PHE A 163 -14.82 -16.90 -11.32
CA PHE A 163 -15.92 -16.23 -12.02
C PHE A 163 -15.90 -16.64 -13.48
N ASP A 164 -17.08 -16.75 -14.08
CA ASP A 164 -17.24 -17.15 -15.49
C ASP A 164 -16.63 -16.14 -16.48
N SER A 165 -16.43 -14.88 -16.04
CA SER A 165 -15.78 -13.86 -16.85
C SER A 165 -15.09 -12.80 -15.99
N PRO A 166 -14.08 -12.09 -16.54
CA PRO A 166 -13.43 -11.00 -15.83
C PRO A 166 -14.40 -9.85 -15.53
N VAL A 167 -15.31 -9.51 -16.45
CA VAL A 167 -16.35 -8.49 -16.22
C VAL A 167 -17.25 -8.86 -15.03
N ALA A 168 -17.62 -10.13 -14.87
CA ALA A 168 -18.39 -10.59 -13.72
C ALA A 168 -17.61 -10.44 -12.40
N ALA A 169 -16.31 -10.78 -12.41
CA ALA A 169 -15.43 -10.57 -11.27
C ALA A 169 -15.34 -9.08 -10.90
N VAL A 170 -15.12 -8.19 -11.87
CA VAL A 170 -15.05 -6.73 -11.68
C VAL A 170 -16.32 -6.21 -11.00
N LYS A 171 -17.50 -6.53 -11.56
CA LYS A 171 -18.78 -6.07 -11.01
C LYS A 171 -19.03 -6.59 -9.59
N SER A 172 -18.73 -7.87 -9.33
CA SER A 172 -18.89 -8.47 -8.00
C SER A 172 -17.97 -7.80 -6.96
N LEU A 173 -16.72 -7.53 -7.33
CA LEU A 173 -15.75 -6.87 -6.46
C LEU A 173 -16.14 -5.41 -6.18
N GLN A 174 -16.61 -4.67 -7.19
CA GLN A 174 -17.13 -3.31 -7.01
C GLN A 174 -18.32 -3.27 -6.05
N ALA A 175 -19.28 -4.20 -6.20
CA ALA A 175 -20.40 -4.33 -5.27
C ALA A 175 -19.96 -4.64 -3.83
N LYS A 176 -18.77 -5.23 -3.66
CA LYS A 176 -18.12 -5.50 -2.36
C LYS A 176 -17.21 -4.37 -1.88
N GLY A 177 -17.27 -3.20 -2.52
CA GLY A 177 -16.54 -1.99 -2.11
C GLY A 177 -15.07 -1.97 -2.52
N PHE A 178 -14.66 -2.84 -3.46
CA PHE A 178 -13.33 -2.74 -4.07
C PHE A 178 -13.31 -1.65 -5.14
N GLN A 179 -12.21 -0.88 -5.16
CA GLN A 179 -11.82 -0.13 -6.34
C GLN A 179 -11.04 -1.07 -7.26
N VAL A 180 -11.55 -1.30 -8.46
CA VAL A 180 -10.94 -2.23 -9.42
C VAL A 180 -9.93 -1.49 -10.29
N VAL A 181 -8.69 -1.97 -10.28
CA VAL A 181 -7.56 -1.39 -11.00
C VAL A 181 -7.04 -2.40 -12.01
N VAL A 182 -7.14 -2.08 -13.30
CA VAL A 182 -6.59 -2.89 -14.39
C VAL A 182 -5.19 -2.39 -14.75
N THR A 183 -4.21 -3.30 -14.86
CA THR A 183 -2.90 -2.97 -15.43
C THR A 183 -2.89 -3.19 -16.92
N SER A 184 -2.47 -2.18 -17.68
CA SER A 184 -2.26 -2.28 -19.12
C SER A 184 -1.08 -1.41 -19.55
N PRO A 185 -0.20 -1.88 -20.46
CA PRO A 185 0.83 -1.03 -21.07
C PRO A 185 0.27 0.18 -21.83
N ARG A 186 -1.03 0.13 -22.21
CA ARG A 186 -1.76 1.24 -22.85
C ARG A 186 -2.64 2.00 -21.86
N GLY A 187 -2.40 1.84 -20.56
CA GLY A 187 -3.17 2.51 -19.52
C GLY A 187 -3.10 4.03 -19.64
N THR A 188 -4.22 4.69 -19.44
CA THR A 188 -4.33 6.16 -19.59
C THR A 188 -3.74 6.93 -18.41
N ARG A 189 -3.35 6.23 -17.33
CA ARG A 189 -2.81 6.83 -16.10
C ARG A 189 -1.56 6.11 -15.63
N LEU A 190 -0.58 6.87 -15.15
CA LEU A 190 0.54 6.27 -14.42
C LEU A 190 0.03 5.69 -13.10
N GLN A 191 0.44 4.47 -12.78
CA GLN A 191 0.07 3.79 -11.55
C GLN A 191 0.38 4.62 -10.30
N SER A 192 1.48 5.38 -10.31
CA SER A 192 1.93 6.25 -9.22
C SER A 192 1.05 7.47 -8.98
N LEU A 193 0.25 7.85 -9.97
CA LEU A 193 -0.62 9.04 -9.93
C LEU A 193 -2.11 8.68 -9.90
N ALA A 194 -2.46 7.39 -9.94
CA ALA A 194 -3.86 6.96 -9.99
C ALA A 194 -4.62 7.33 -8.69
N PRO A 195 -5.81 7.95 -8.74
CA PRO A 195 -6.52 8.40 -7.53
C PRO A 195 -7.16 7.21 -6.79
N LEU A 196 -6.46 6.66 -5.80
CA LEU A 196 -6.97 5.59 -4.96
C LEU A 196 -7.89 6.13 -3.86
N ARG A 197 -8.97 5.41 -3.57
CA ARG A 197 -9.98 5.77 -2.55
C ARG A 197 -9.58 5.40 -1.10
N GLY A 198 -8.34 4.97 -0.86
CA GLY A 198 -7.86 4.56 0.48
C GLY A 198 -8.49 3.29 1.07
N GLY A 199 -9.44 2.67 0.35
CA GLY A 199 -10.16 1.45 0.75
C GLY A 199 -9.63 0.19 0.05
N ARG A 200 -10.52 -0.80 -0.17
CA ARG A 200 -10.15 -2.09 -0.75
C ARG A 200 -9.77 -1.95 -2.22
N VAL A 201 -8.75 -2.70 -2.68
CA VAL A 201 -8.26 -2.66 -4.07
C VAL A 201 -8.26 -4.05 -4.70
N ALA A 202 -8.81 -4.16 -5.90
CA ALA A 202 -8.71 -5.37 -6.70
C ALA A 202 -7.85 -5.10 -7.93
N LEU A 203 -6.71 -5.78 -8.01
CA LEU A 203 -5.77 -5.63 -9.12
C LEU A 203 -6.09 -6.68 -10.20
N VAL A 204 -6.45 -6.23 -11.39
CA VAL A 204 -6.67 -7.11 -12.55
C VAL A 204 -5.41 -7.14 -13.41
N VAL A 205 -4.88 -8.35 -13.61
CA VAL A 205 -3.72 -8.61 -14.47
C VAL A 205 -4.14 -9.53 -15.62
N GLY A 206 -3.73 -9.15 -16.83
CA GLY A 206 -4.17 -9.79 -18.06
C GLY A 206 -3.37 -11.02 -18.46
N ASN A 207 -3.90 -11.71 -19.47
CA ASN A 207 -3.19 -12.75 -20.19
C ASN A 207 -1.89 -12.20 -20.81
N GLU A 208 -0.87 -13.04 -20.89
CA GLU A 208 0.47 -12.67 -21.36
C GLU A 208 0.50 -12.15 -22.80
N THR A 209 -0.38 -12.65 -23.66
CA THR A 209 -0.41 -12.31 -25.09
C THR A 209 -1.58 -11.39 -25.41
N ALA A 210 -2.78 -11.73 -24.92
CA ALA A 210 -3.99 -10.97 -25.24
C ALA A 210 -4.18 -9.74 -24.35
N GLY A 211 -3.50 -9.67 -23.19
CA GLY A 211 -3.77 -8.67 -22.17
C GLY A 211 -5.16 -8.84 -21.55
N VAL A 212 -5.69 -7.74 -21.02
CA VAL A 212 -7.07 -7.65 -20.51
C VAL A 212 -7.98 -7.22 -21.66
N ASP A 213 -9.16 -7.85 -21.77
CA ASP A 213 -10.10 -7.49 -22.83
C ASP A 213 -10.71 -6.08 -22.64
N GLN A 214 -11.17 -5.48 -23.73
CA GLN A 214 -11.69 -4.11 -23.70
C GLN A 214 -12.93 -3.97 -22.82
N ALA A 215 -13.80 -4.98 -22.78
CA ALA A 215 -15.00 -4.95 -21.94
C ALA A 215 -14.66 -4.86 -20.44
N THR A 216 -13.59 -5.51 -20.01
CA THR A 216 -13.09 -5.46 -18.62
C THR A 216 -12.38 -4.14 -18.33
N VAL A 217 -11.61 -3.62 -19.29
CA VAL A 217 -11.01 -2.29 -19.23
C VAL A 217 -12.10 -1.21 -19.04
N ASP A 218 -13.19 -1.29 -19.81
CA ASP A 218 -14.31 -0.34 -19.75
C ASP A 218 -15.12 -0.47 -18.45
N ALA A 219 -15.15 -1.65 -17.83
CA ALA A 219 -15.85 -1.89 -16.57
C ALA A 219 -15.05 -1.49 -15.32
N ALA A 220 -13.72 -1.33 -15.44
CA ALA A 220 -12.84 -1.05 -14.30
C ALA A 220 -12.95 0.40 -13.81
N ASP A 221 -12.69 0.62 -12.52
CA ASP A 221 -12.64 1.99 -11.96
C ASP A 221 -11.41 2.75 -12.47
N LEU A 222 -10.28 2.05 -12.65
CA LEU A 222 -9.01 2.64 -13.06
C LEU A 222 -8.26 1.70 -14.01
N VAL A 223 -7.62 2.29 -15.02
CA VAL A 223 -6.70 1.60 -15.93
C VAL A 223 -5.34 2.28 -15.81
N VAL A 224 -4.35 1.55 -15.33
CA VAL A 224 -3.03 2.08 -15.00
C VAL A 224 -1.92 1.40 -15.81
N GLN A 225 -0.84 2.15 -16.04
CA GLN A 225 0.39 1.63 -16.63
C GLN A 225 1.56 1.79 -15.65
N ILE A 226 2.49 0.82 -15.71
CA ILE A 226 3.82 0.93 -15.10
C ILE A 226 4.70 1.64 -16.14
N PRO A 227 5.32 2.79 -15.81
CA PRO A 227 6.21 3.47 -16.75
C PRO A 227 7.39 2.56 -17.15
N MET A 228 7.68 2.49 -18.45
CA MET A 228 8.79 1.72 -19.01
C MET A 228 9.67 2.62 -19.89
N ALA A 229 10.98 2.35 -19.93
CA ALA A 229 11.94 3.14 -20.71
C ALA A 229 11.87 2.91 -22.25
N GLY A 230 10.85 2.19 -22.75
CA GLY A 230 10.53 2.04 -24.17
C GLY A 230 11.30 0.98 -24.96
N ALA A 231 12.36 0.37 -24.40
CA ALA A 231 13.13 -0.68 -25.09
C ALA A 231 12.43 -2.06 -25.14
N VAL A 232 11.40 -2.25 -24.31
CA VAL A 232 10.61 -3.47 -24.21
C VAL A 232 9.12 -3.12 -24.22
N GLU A 233 8.33 -3.93 -24.92
CA GLU A 233 6.89 -3.67 -25.10
C GLU A 233 6.05 -3.97 -23.86
N SER A 234 6.50 -4.93 -23.04
CA SER A 234 5.81 -5.33 -21.81
C SER A 234 6.75 -6.01 -20.82
N LEU A 235 6.31 -6.07 -19.56
CA LEU A 235 6.94 -6.86 -18.50
C LEU A 235 6.30 -8.25 -18.43
N ASN A 236 7.04 -9.23 -17.91
CA ASN A 236 6.43 -10.50 -17.50
C ASN A 236 5.29 -10.21 -16.50
N VAL A 237 4.14 -10.87 -16.67
CA VAL A 237 2.93 -10.63 -15.87
C VAL A 237 3.17 -10.82 -14.37
N GLY A 238 3.99 -11.79 -13.95
CA GLY A 238 4.35 -12.00 -12.55
C GLY A 238 5.17 -10.85 -11.98
N VAL A 239 6.09 -10.29 -12.76
CA VAL A 239 6.89 -9.12 -12.37
C VAL A 239 6.02 -7.87 -12.29
N ALA A 240 5.20 -7.61 -13.31
CA ALA A 240 4.26 -6.49 -13.32
C ALA A 240 3.32 -6.55 -12.12
N THR A 241 2.77 -7.73 -11.82
CA THR A 241 1.91 -7.96 -10.65
C THR A 241 2.63 -7.62 -9.35
N GLY A 242 3.89 -8.03 -9.18
CA GLY A 242 4.67 -7.70 -7.98
C GLY A 242 4.88 -6.21 -7.78
N ILE A 243 5.27 -5.50 -8.84
CA ILE A 243 5.44 -4.04 -8.82
C ILE A 243 4.11 -3.37 -8.46
N SER A 244 3.02 -3.79 -9.11
CA SER A 244 1.68 -3.25 -8.87
C SER A 244 1.17 -3.49 -7.46
N ILE A 245 1.28 -4.69 -6.90
CA ILE A 245 0.84 -4.95 -5.53
C ILE A 245 1.64 -4.10 -4.55
N TYR A 246 2.97 -4.06 -4.68
CA TYR A 246 3.83 -3.31 -3.76
C TYR A 246 3.48 -1.81 -3.75
N GLU A 247 3.39 -1.20 -4.94
CA GLU A 247 3.09 0.21 -5.07
C GLU A 247 1.66 0.54 -4.63
N LEU A 248 0.66 -0.22 -5.07
CA LEU A 248 -0.73 0.01 -4.70
C LEU A 248 -0.95 -0.14 -3.19
N ARG A 249 -0.30 -1.12 -2.54
CA ARG A 249 -0.36 -1.27 -1.07
C ARG A 249 0.18 -0.03 -0.34
N MET A 250 1.33 0.48 -0.75
CA MET A 250 1.89 1.70 -0.15
C MET A 250 0.95 2.90 -0.35
N ARG A 251 0.38 3.04 -1.55
CA ARG A 251 -0.53 4.13 -1.88
C ARG A 251 -1.89 4.01 -1.16
N MET A 252 -2.38 2.80 -0.89
CA MET A 252 -3.57 2.59 -0.04
C MET A 252 -3.33 3.12 1.38
N VAL A 253 -2.17 2.82 1.98
CA VAL A 253 -1.82 3.32 3.32
C VAL A 253 -1.72 4.84 3.31
N LEU A 254 -1.05 5.42 2.31
CA LEU A 254 -0.94 6.88 2.18
C LEU A 254 -2.32 7.54 1.98
N ALA A 255 -3.18 6.98 1.13
CA ALA A 255 -4.52 7.50 0.91
C ALA A 255 -5.38 7.42 2.18
N MET A 256 -5.36 6.28 2.89
CA MET A 256 -6.03 6.12 4.18
C MET A 256 -5.53 7.14 5.22
N LEU A 257 -4.22 7.34 5.33
CA LEU A 257 -3.63 8.35 6.22
C LEU A 257 -4.03 9.76 5.81
N THR A 258 -4.03 10.07 4.51
CA THR A 258 -4.45 11.37 3.98
C THR A 258 -5.91 11.66 4.30
N ASP A 259 -6.80 10.70 4.08
CA ASP A 259 -8.22 10.85 4.39
C ASP A 259 -8.43 10.98 5.90
N ARG A 260 -7.72 10.19 6.72
CA ARG A 260 -7.80 10.31 8.17
C ARG A 260 -7.25 11.64 8.69
N ILE A 261 -6.15 12.14 8.15
CA ILE A 261 -5.63 13.47 8.47
C ILE A 261 -6.65 14.54 8.06
N ARG A 262 -7.21 14.42 6.85
CA ARG A 262 -8.28 15.30 6.37
C ARG A 262 -9.41 15.28 7.38
N ASP A 263 -9.88 14.12 7.81
CA ASP A 263 -11.03 13.93 8.71
C ASP A 263 -10.76 14.21 10.20
N THR A 264 -9.60 14.75 10.57
CA THR A 264 -9.25 15.02 11.98
C THR A 264 -9.09 16.51 12.27
N LEU A 265 -8.79 16.81 13.54
CA LEU A 265 -8.44 18.12 14.10
C LEU A 265 -7.48 18.94 13.22
N GLY A 266 -6.62 18.28 12.44
CA GLY A 266 -5.70 18.94 11.50
C GLY A 266 -6.39 19.80 10.44
N ARG A 267 -7.57 19.39 9.93
CA ARG A 267 -8.35 20.23 8.99
C ARG A 267 -8.96 21.42 9.71
N GLU A 268 -9.57 21.21 10.88
CA GLU A 268 -10.19 22.29 11.64
C GLU A 268 -9.17 23.35 12.05
N ILE A 269 -7.98 22.94 12.51
CA ILE A 269 -6.87 23.84 12.82
C ILE A 269 -6.37 24.56 11.56
N ASN A 270 -6.19 23.85 10.44
CA ASN A 270 -5.70 24.48 9.22
C ASN A 270 -6.71 25.48 8.63
N VAL A 271 -7.99 25.15 8.62
CA VAL A 271 -9.06 26.03 8.15
C VAL A 271 -9.21 27.23 9.09
N ALA A 272 -9.24 27.02 10.40
CA ALA A 272 -9.28 28.10 11.38
C ALA A 272 -8.05 29.01 11.25
N GLY A 273 -6.84 28.45 11.18
CA GLY A 273 -5.61 29.23 11.01
C GLY A 273 -5.51 29.96 9.68
N ALA A 274 -6.09 29.43 8.59
CA ALA A 274 -6.18 30.12 7.31
C ALA A 274 -7.19 31.28 7.37
N LEU A 275 -8.36 31.08 7.97
CA LEU A 275 -9.38 32.12 8.15
C LEU A 275 -8.93 33.23 9.09
N VAL A 276 -8.23 32.91 10.18
CA VAL A 276 -7.62 33.88 11.09
C VAL A 276 -6.58 34.73 10.35
N ARG A 277 -5.68 34.10 9.58
CA ARG A 277 -4.72 34.83 8.73
C ARG A 277 -5.42 35.71 7.71
N GLN A 278 -6.42 35.20 7.02
CA GLN A 278 -7.18 35.97 6.04
C GLN A 278 -7.94 37.15 6.67
N ALA A 279 -8.49 36.98 7.87
CA ALA A 279 -9.15 38.03 8.63
C ALA A 279 -8.14 39.13 9.03
N LEU A 280 -6.97 38.72 9.51
CA LEU A 280 -5.87 39.62 9.82
C LEU A 280 -5.39 40.37 8.56
N ASP A 281 -5.07 39.67 7.48
CA ASP A 281 -4.67 40.27 6.19
C ASP A 281 -5.71 41.25 5.66
N THR A 282 -7.00 40.95 5.84
CA THR A 282 -8.09 41.84 5.39
C THR A 282 -8.08 43.15 6.17
N ARG A 283 -7.83 43.12 7.48
CA ARG A 283 -7.74 44.32 8.32
C ARG A 283 -6.41 45.05 8.18
N LEU A 284 -5.31 44.33 7.97
CA LEU A 284 -4.01 44.92 7.73
C LEU A 284 -4.02 45.79 6.47
N ARG A 285 -4.70 45.34 5.41
CA ARG A 285 -4.93 46.13 4.18
C ARG A 285 -5.68 47.45 4.39
N GLU A 286 -6.38 47.63 5.52
CA GLU A 286 -7.06 48.90 5.84
C GLU A 286 -6.07 49.97 6.35
N VAL A 287 -4.88 49.55 6.81
CA VAL A 287 -3.91 50.42 7.50
C VAL A 287 -2.53 50.43 6.80
N GLY A 288 -2.22 49.46 5.94
CA GLY A 288 -1.00 49.43 5.13
C GLY A 288 -0.95 48.26 4.14
N ASP A 289 0.12 48.18 3.35
CA ASP A 289 0.29 47.18 2.28
C ASP A 289 0.94 45.86 2.75
N LEU A 290 1.02 45.63 4.06
CA LEU A 290 1.67 44.47 4.66
C LEU A 290 0.70 43.31 4.90
N ASP A 291 1.16 42.08 4.65
CA ASP A 291 0.46 40.86 5.05
C ASP A 291 0.84 40.37 6.46
N SER A 292 0.06 39.45 7.02
CA SER A 292 0.25 38.93 8.37
C SER A 292 1.61 38.27 8.60
N SER A 293 2.24 37.70 7.58
CA SER A 293 3.57 37.08 7.70
C SER A 293 4.66 38.14 7.78
N GLN A 294 4.54 39.20 6.98
CA GLN A 294 5.41 40.37 7.00
C GLN A 294 5.31 41.16 8.31
N VAL A 295 4.10 41.29 8.87
CA VAL A 295 3.88 41.95 10.17
C VAL A 295 4.55 41.19 11.31
N VAL A 296 4.38 39.86 11.37
CA VAL A 296 5.05 39.02 12.38
C VAL A 296 6.57 39.16 12.27
N LEU A 297 7.10 39.18 11.05
CA LEU A 297 8.53 39.35 10.79
C LEU A 297 9.05 40.72 11.27
N LEU A 298 8.32 41.79 11.00
CA LEU A 298 8.63 43.13 11.49
C LEU A 298 8.58 43.24 13.02
N MET A 299 7.61 42.59 13.68
CA MET A 299 7.52 42.56 15.14
C MET A 299 8.72 41.85 15.78
N VAL A 300 9.15 40.72 15.20
CA VAL A 300 10.37 40.02 15.66
C VAL A 300 11.60 40.93 15.53
N LEU A 301 11.74 41.63 14.40
CA LEU A 301 12.84 42.58 14.18
C LEU A 301 12.80 43.78 15.13
N ALA A 302 11.61 44.27 15.48
CA ALA A 302 11.44 45.40 16.41
C ALA A 302 11.84 45.07 17.85
N CYS A 303 11.68 43.82 18.28
CA CYS A 303 12.09 43.39 19.62
C CYS A 303 13.62 43.39 19.79
N GLU A 304 14.38 43.05 18.76
CA GLU A 304 15.84 42.89 18.84
C GLU A 304 16.63 44.07 18.23
N ARG A 305 15.95 44.99 17.51
CA ARG A 305 16.49 46.14 16.76
C ARG A 305 17.43 45.79 15.60
N SER A 306 18.25 44.74 15.74
CA SER A 306 19.09 44.14 14.71
C SER A 306 19.15 42.64 14.96
N THR A 307 18.70 41.84 13.98
CA THR A 307 18.73 40.38 14.10
C THR A 307 19.55 39.75 12.96
N PRO A 308 20.50 38.84 13.26
CA PRO A 308 21.20 38.09 12.24
C PRO A 308 20.23 37.25 11.38
N LEU A 309 20.38 37.26 10.07
CA LEU A 309 19.50 36.50 9.15
C LEU A 309 19.50 34.99 9.46
N ALA A 310 20.62 34.45 9.93
CA ALA A 310 20.73 33.05 10.37
C ALA A 310 19.91 32.72 11.63
N GLN A 311 19.61 33.70 12.46
CA GLN A 311 18.74 33.54 13.63
C GLN A 311 17.26 33.60 13.20
N LEU A 312 16.88 34.59 12.39
CA LEU A 312 15.52 34.71 11.84
C LEU A 312 15.05 33.44 11.11
N ARG A 313 15.93 32.84 10.31
CA ARG A 313 15.62 31.57 9.62
C ARG A 313 15.27 30.44 10.57
N ARG A 314 15.95 30.37 11.73
CA ARG A 314 15.70 29.34 12.73
C ARG A 314 14.40 29.60 13.48
N ASP A 315 14.13 30.84 13.85
CA ASP A 315 12.95 31.20 14.65
C ASP A 315 11.65 31.09 13.85
N LEU A 316 11.71 31.34 12.55
CA LEU A 316 10.57 31.27 11.63
C LEU A 316 10.43 29.91 10.93
N GLY A 317 11.47 29.08 10.98
CA GLY A 317 11.48 27.76 10.34
C GLY A 317 11.45 27.79 8.81
N VAL A 318 12.02 28.83 8.18
CA VAL A 318 12.01 29.08 6.73
C VAL A 318 13.42 29.03 6.12
N ASP A 319 13.51 28.76 4.82
CA ASP A 319 14.80 28.75 4.12
C ASP A 319 15.31 30.16 3.73
N ALA A 320 16.50 30.24 3.13
CA ALA A 320 17.12 31.52 2.78
C ALA A 320 16.36 32.28 1.68
N GLY A 321 15.78 31.56 0.72
CA GLY A 321 15.03 32.15 -0.38
C GLY A 321 13.65 32.64 0.09
N GLU A 322 12.99 31.85 0.93
CA GLU A 322 11.73 32.22 1.58
C GLU A 322 11.88 33.46 2.47
N LEU A 323 12.96 33.53 3.26
CA LEU A 323 13.22 34.71 4.10
C LEU A 323 13.51 35.95 3.24
N ALA A 324 14.32 35.82 2.17
CA ALA A 324 14.61 36.95 1.28
C ALA A 324 13.35 37.46 0.57
N ALA A 325 12.48 36.55 0.12
CA ALA A 325 11.19 36.90 -0.49
C ALA A 325 10.25 37.62 0.47
N ALA A 326 10.29 37.27 1.77
CA ALA A 326 9.52 37.95 2.80
C ALA A 326 10.07 39.35 3.15
N LEU A 327 11.40 39.52 3.17
CA LEU A 327 12.06 40.78 3.53
C LEU A 327 12.04 41.83 2.41
N SER A 328 12.18 41.42 1.14
CA SER A 328 12.30 42.34 0.00
C SER A 328 11.19 43.38 -0.10
N PRO A 329 9.88 43.02 0.00
CA PRO A 329 8.80 44.00 -0.10
C PRO A 329 8.82 45.02 1.05
N MET A 330 9.24 44.61 2.25
CA MET A 330 9.32 45.50 3.42
C MET A 330 10.53 46.44 3.33
N ALA A 331 11.61 46.01 2.69
CA ALA A 331 12.75 46.87 2.38
C ALA A 331 12.39 47.90 1.30
N GLU A 332 11.64 47.51 0.27
CA GLU A 332 11.14 48.41 -0.77
C GLU A 332 10.18 49.48 -0.22
N LEU A 333 9.35 49.12 0.75
CA LEU A 333 8.47 50.03 1.49
C LEU A 333 9.20 50.87 2.55
N GLY A 334 10.51 50.65 2.76
CA GLY A 334 11.34 51.40 3.69
C GLY A 334 11.13 51.07 5.17
N TYR A 335 10.46 49.96 5.49
CA TYR A 335 10.21 49.53 6.88
C TYR A 335 11.42 48.86 7.55
N LEU A 336 12.32 48.28 6.75
CA LEU A 336 13.55 47.68 7.23
C LEU A 336 14.70 47.93 6.25
N SER A 337 15.92 47.90 6.77
CA SER A 337 17.16 47.84 6.01
C SER A 337 17.78 46.47 6.23
N SER A 338 18.08 45.75 5.15
CA SER A 338 18.74 44.43 5.24
C SER A 338 20.01 44.41 4.40
N ASP A 339 21.08 43.84 4.95
CA ASP A 339 22.30 43.48 4.22
C ASP A 339 22.47 41.95 4.17
N GLU A 340 23.64 41.45 3.77
CA GLU A 340 23.91 40.00 3.68
C GLU A 340 23.95 39.29 5.05
N GLU A 341 24.06 40.03 6.16
CA GLU A 341 24.27 39.48 7.50
C GLU A 341 23.12 39.77 8.48
N GLN A 342 22.47 40.93 8.38
CA GLN A 342 21.53 41.46 9.36
C GLN A 342 20.31 42.12 8.69
N ALA A 343 19.19 42.12 9.41
CA ALA A 343 18.05 42.98 9.14
C ALA A 343 17.82 43.93 10.32
N VAL A 344 17.63 45.21 10.01
CA VAL A 344 17.47 46.31 10.97
C VAL A 344 16.17 47.04 10.65
N ILE A 345 15.31 47.19 11.65
CA ILE A 345 14.06 47.95 11.48
C ILE A 345 14.37 49.46 11.37
N THR A 346 13.66 50.17 10.48
CA THR A 346 13.78 51.62 10.37
C THR A 346 12.78 52.32 11.30
N GLY A 347 12.97 53.62 11.56
CA GLY A 347 11.97 54.41 12.28
C GLY A 347 10.60 54.47 11.58
N HIS A 348 10.56 54.28 10.25
CA HIS A 348 9.30 54.12 9.51
C HIS A 348 8.64 52.76 9.80
N GLY A 349 9.43 51.69 9.89
CA GLY A 349 8.95 50.37 10.33
C GLY A 349 8.43 50.37 11.76
N GLU A 350 9.11 51.06 12.69
CA GLU A 350 8.63 51.20 14.09
C GLU A 350 7.27 51.92 14.16
N GLN A 351 7.09 52.99 13.37
CA GLN A 351 5.81 53.70 13.27
C GLN A 351 4.71 52.84 12.65
N ALA A 352 5.06 52.03 11.64
CA ALA A 352 4.14 51.07 11.05
C ALA A 352 3.68 50.04 12.09
N ILE A 353 4.60 49.42 12.84
CA ILE A 353 4.25 48.46 13.92
C ILE A 353 3.35 49.08 14.98
N ALA A 354 3.61 50.32 15.39
CA ALA A 354 2.78 51.01 16.37
C ALA A 354 1.33 51.20 15.87
N ALA A 355 1.14 51.47 14.58
CA ALA A 355 -0.19 51.57 13.97
C ALA A 355 -0.88 50.19 13.85
N LEU A 356 -0.11 49.11 13.74
CA LEU A 356 -0.59 47.73 13.60
C LEU A 356 -1.10 47.11 14.92
N TRP A 357 -0.61 47.58 16.07
CA TRP A 357 -1.05 47.08 17.38
C TRP A 357 -2.56 47.24 17.60
N ALA A 358 -3.13 48.38 17.20
CA ALA A 358 -4.56 48.64 17.28
C ALA A 358 -5.40 47.76 16.34
N VAL A 359 -4.81 47.28 15.25
CA VAL A 359 -5.44 46.34 14.30
C VAL A 359 -5.45 44.93 14.89
N GLN A 360 -4.34 44.50 15.49
CA GLN A 360 -4.22 43.18 16.11
C GLN A 360 -5.20 43.01 17.28
N GLU A 361 -5.24 43.96 18.22
CA GLU A 361 -6.16 43.90 19.37
C GLU A 361 -7.62 43.82 18.90
N ARG A 362 -7.99 44.60 17.88
CA ARG A 362 -9.36 44.62 17.36
C ARG A 362 -9.74 43.35 16.62
N VAL A 363 -8.81 42.73 15.88
CA VAL A 363 -9.03 41.42 15.24
C VAL A 363 -9.20 40.33 16.28
N GLU A 364 -8.39 40.33 17.34
CA GLU A 364 -8.52 39.37 18.44
C GLU A 364 -9.86 39.55 19.18
N GLU A 365 -10.27 40.79 19.46
CA GLU A 365 -11.57 41.11 20.03
C GLU A 365 -12.73 40.62 19.15
N ASP A 366 -12.68 40.86 17.84
CA ASP A 366 -13.69 40.43 16.88
C ASP A 366 -13.75 38.89 16.75
N LEU A 367 -12.59 38.22 16.70
CA LEU A 367 -12.51 36.76 16.60
C LEU A 367 -13.00 36.05 17.87
N LEU A 368 -12.80 36.67 19.04
CA LEU A 368 -13.22 36.16 20.34
C LEU A 368 -14.55 36.76 20.81
N ALA A 369 -15.25 37.51 19.96
CA ALA A 369 -16.53 38.12 20.29
C ALA A 369 -17.56 37.03 20.64
N GLY A 370 -18.23 37.20 21.79
CA GLY A 370 -19.21 36.24 22.30
C GLY A 370 -18.63 35.09 23.14
N PHE A 371 -17.30 34.94 23.25
CA PHE A 371 -16.69 33.98 24.18
C PHE A 371 -16.70 34.50 25.62
N SER A 372 -17.08 33.67 26.57
CA SER A 372 -16.92 33.92 28.01
C SER A 372 -15.45 33.86 28.43
N ALA A 373 -15.11 34.44 29.59
CA ALA A 373 -13.75 34.37 30.14
C ALA A 373 -13.26 32.92 30.31
N GLN A 374 -14.15 32.02 30.74
CA GLN A 374 -13.83 30.61 30.92
C GLN A 374 -13.53 29.89 29.59
N GLU A 375 -14.24 30.23 28.51
CA GLU A 375 -14.00 29.66 27.18
C GLU A 375 -12.67 30.14 26.59
N LYS A 376 -12.31 31.41 26.80
CA LYS A 376 -11.00 31.96 26.40
C LYS A 376 -9.85 31.25 27.12
N ASP A 377 -9.97 31.08 28.44
CA ASP A 377 -8.95 30.37 29.24
C ASP A 377 -8.80 28.90 28.82
N MET A 378 -9.93 28.24 28.54
CA MET A 378 -9.94 26.86 28.05
C MET A 378 -9.25 26.74 26.68
N LEU A 379 -9.55 27.64 25.75
CA LEU A 379 -8.92 27.66 24.43
C LEU A 379 -7.39 27.81 24.54
N HIS A 380 -6.92 28.76 25.35
CA HIS A 380 -5.49 28.94 25.59
C HIS A 380 -4.82 27.72 26.24
N ALA A 381 -5.48 27.08 27.20
CA ALA A 381 -4.97 25.87 27.84
C ALA A 381 -4.85 24.70 26.86
N LEU A 382 -5.84 24.54 25.96
CA LEU A 382 -5.81 23.51 24.92
C LEU A 382 -4.69 23.77 23.90
N LEU A 383 -4.52 25.00 23.43
CA LEU A 383 -3.46 25.38 22.50
C LEU A 383 -2.06 25.13 23.08
N ARG A 384 -1.82 25.51 24.34
CA ARG A 384 -0.53 25.22 25.01
C ARG A 384 -0.25 23.73 25.10
N ARG A 385 -1.25 22.91 25.46
CA ARG A 385 -1.08 21.45 25.51
C ARG A 385 -0.76 20.85 24.15
N VAL A 386 -1.35 21.40 23.07
CA VAL A 386 -1.04 20.98 21.69
C VAL A 386 0.41 21.36 21.35
N GLN A 387 0.85 22.58 21.67
CA GLN A 387 2.23 23.04 21.47
C GLN A 387 3.24 22.16 22.22
N ASP A 388 3.02 21.90 23.51
CA ASP A 388 3.86 21.04 24.34
C ASP A 388 3.99 19.63 23.75
N ASN A 389 2.89 19.05 23.29
CA ASN A 389 2.87 17.72 22.68
C ASN A 389 3.62 17.71 21.34
N ALA A 390 3.43 18.72 20.49
CA ALA A 390 4.16 18.85 19.23
C ALA A 390 5.68 18.96 19.49
N GLN A 391 6.08 19.76 20.46
CA GLN A 391 7.49 19.94 20.84
C GLN A 391 8.13 18.64 21.35
N ARG A 392 7.40 17.82 22.13
CA ARG A 392 7.86 16.48 22.54
C ARG A 392 8.05 15.54 21.37
N ILE A 393 7.13 15.55 20.39
CA ILE A 393 7.23 14.67 19.21
C ILE A 393 8.44 15.04 18.35
N VAL A 394 8.71 16.34 18.19
CA VAL A 394 9.87 16.84 17.43
C VAL A 394 11.18 16.51 18.15
N THR A 395 11.24 16.71 19.47
CA THR A 395 12.47 16.46 20.26
C THR A 395 12.76 14.98 20.47
N ALA A 396 11.77 14.07 20.47
CA ALA A 396 11.97 12.63 20.60
C ALA A 396 12.61 11.95 19.36
N LYS A 397 12.79 12.66 18.25
CA LYS A 397 13.43 12.17 17.01
C LYS A 397 14.92 12.53 16.88
N ASN A 398 15.46 13.32 17.80
CA ASN A 398 16.89 13.58 17.96
C ASN A 398 17.41 12.82 19.18
#